data_AF-A0A4P5S8A2-F1
#
_entry.id   AF-A0A4P5S8A2-F1
#
_cell.length_a   1.000
_cell.length_b   1.000
_cell.length_c   1.000
_cell.angle_alpha   90.00
_cell.angle_beta   90.00
_cell.angle_gamma   90.00
#
_symmetry.space_group_name_H-M   'P 1'
#
loop_
_entity.id
_entity.type
_entity.pdbx_description
1 polymer ?
#
loop_
_entity_poly.entity_id
_entity_poly.type
_entity_poly.pdbx_seq_one_letter_code
_entity_poly.pdbx_strand_id
1 'polypeptide(L)'
;MFENGGTPEVWIGSADMMHRNLDRRIEALVKLGDPQHLTEIKELFDLAFNAGTSAWDLNPEGSWTRRTLGADGTQLLDFQETLIAVNRGSS
;
A
#
# COMPACT_ATOMS: atom_id res chain seq x y z
N MET A 1 -2.65 -1.68 8.59
CA MET A 1 -1.72 -1.31 9.69
C MET A 1 -2.50 -0.46 10.68
N PHE A 2 -2.33 -0.73 11.97
CA PHE A 2 -2.96 0.04 13.04
C PHE A 2 -1.86 0.70 13.87
N GLU A 3 -1.93 2.01 14.10
CA GLU A 3 -0.90 2.74 14.85
C GLU A 3 -0.87 2.38 16.35
N ASN A 4 -1.99 1.91 16.91
CA ASN A 4 -2.11 1.35 18.27
C ASN A 4 -1.29 2.13 19.33
N GLY A 5 -1.53 3.45 19.42
CA GLY A 5 -0.87 4.31 20.41
C GLY A 5 0.65 4.42 20.27
N GLY A 6 1.21 4.21 19.08
CA GLY A 6 2.64 4.23 18.81
C GLY A 6 3.32 2.86 18.82
N THR A 7 2.54 1.78 18.98
CA THR A 7 3.03 0.40 18.85
C THR A 7 2.37 -0.26 17.63
N PRO A 8 2.83 0.05 16.42
CA PRO A 8 2.12 -0.31 15.21
C PRO A 8 1.97 -1.82 15.05
N GLU A 9 0.77 -2.24 14.65
CA GLU A 9 0.47 -3.63 14.32
C GLU A 9 0.14 -3.78 12.84
N VAL A 10 0.83 -4.72 12.20
CA VAL A 10 0.61 -5.08 10.80
C VAL A 10 0.06 -6.49 10.72
N TRP A 11 -1.00 -6.61 9.93
CA TRP A 11 -1.71 -7.84 9.66
C TRP A 11 -1.83 -8.00 8.15
N ILE A 12 -1.57 -9.20 7.66
CA ILE A 12 -1.79 -9.58 6.26
C ILE A 12 -2.90 -10.64 6.24
N GLY A 13 -3.83 -10.51 5.30
CA GLY A 13 -4.90 -11.46 5.09
C GLY A 13 -5.27 -11.61 3.63
N SER A 14 -5.95 -12.72 3.33
CA SER A 14 -6.53 -13.01 2.01
C SER A 14 -7.77 -12.19 1.68
N ALA A 15 -8.40 -11.59 2.70
CA ALA A 15 -9.68 -10.93 2.59
C ALA A 15 -9.55 -9.47 2.14
N ASP A 16 -10.31 -9.11 1.11
CA ASP A 16 -10.75 -7.73 0.89
C ASP A 16 -11.91 -7.43 1.87
N MET A 17 -12.02 -6.21 2.41
CA MET A 17 -13.03 -5.80 3.40
C MET A 17 -14.44 -5.64 2.80
N MET A 18 -14.82 -6.55 1.92
CA MET A 18 -16.15 -6.62 1.32
C MET A 18 -17.03 -7.57 2.15
N HIS A 19 -18.27 -7.16 2.43
CA HIS A 19 -19.24 -7.90 3.27
C HIS A 19 -19.34 -9.40 2.93
N ARG A 20 -19.20 -9.75 1.64
CA ARG A 20 -19.23 -11.13 1.15
C ARG A 20 -18.09 -12.03 1.67
N ASN A 21 -16.92 -11.46 1.96
CA ASN A 21 -15.76 -12.22 2.41
C ASN A 21 -15.84 -12.51 3.91
N LEU A 22 -16.48 -11.63 4.69
CA LEU A 22 -16.57 -11.76 6.14
C LEU A 22 -17.67 -12.73 6.61
N ASP A 23 -18.66 -13.02 5.76
CA ASP A 23 -19.89 -13.73 6.18
C ASP A 23 -20.02 -15.15 5.58
N ARG A 24 -19.24 -15.49 4.54
CA ARG A 24 -19.36 -16.76 3.81
C ARG A 24 -18.05 -17.50 3.52
N ARG A 25 -16.90 -16.96 3.94
CA ARG A 25 -15.58 -17.55 3.66
C ARG A 25 -14.81 -17.79 4.95
N ILE A 26 -13.96 -18.83 4.93
CA ILE A 26 -12.91 -18.99 5.92
C ILE A 26 -11.77 -18.06 5.50
N GLU A 27 -11.53 -17.05 6.31
CA GLU A 27 -10.46 -16.08 6.09
C GLU A 27 -9.37 -16.26 7.16
N ALA A 28 -8.10 -16.12 6.76
CA ALA A 28 -6.96 -16.16 7.67
C ALA A 28 -6.28 -14.80 7.72
N LEU A 29 -6.02 -14.32 8.94
CA LEU A 29 -5.21 -13.14 9.20
C LEU A 29 -3.96 -13.59 9.96
N VAL A 30 -2.81 -13.11 9.52
CA VAL A 30 -1.53 -13.36 10.18
C VAL A 30 -0.95 -12.04 10.64
N LYS A 31 -0.62 -11.95 11.93
CA LYS A 31 0.13 -10.82 12.49
C LYS A 31 1.60 -10.98 12.14
N LEU A 32 2.22 -9.90 11.68
CA LEU A 32 3.65 -9.87 11.49
C LEU A 32 4.33 -9.54 12.82
N GLY A 33 5.23 -10.42 13.26
CA GLY A 33 5.97 -10.27 14.51
C GLY A 33 7.42 -9.81 14.36
N ASP A 34 7.98 -9.92 13.15
CA ASP A 34 9.38 -9.53 12.90
C ASP A 34 9.47 -8.01 12.67
N PRO A 35 10.27 -7.28 13.47
CA PRO A 35 10.48 -5.84 13.28
C PRO A 35 10.97 -5.47 11.88
N GLN A 36 11.76 -6.31 11.20
CA GLN A 36 12.25 -6.03 9.85
C GLN A 36 11.09 -5.97 8.85
N HIS A 37 10.17 -6.94 8.90
CA HIS A 37 8.97 -6.93 8.05
C HIS A 37 8.05 -5.74 8.36
N LEU A 38 7.98 -5.31 9.62
CA LEU A 38 7.21 -4.11 9.98
C LEU A 38 7.82 -2.85 9.35
N THR A 39 9.15 -2.71 9.38
CA THR A 39 9.87 -1.61 8.73
C THR A 39 9.66 -1.62 7.22
N GLU A 40 9.86 -2.76 6.55
CA GLU A 40 9.68 -2.89 5.11
C GLU A 40 8.26 -2.50 4.66
N ILE A 41 7.23 -2.96 5.39
CA ILE A 41 5.85 -2.62 5.08
C ILE A 41 5.57 -1.14 5.32
N LYS A 42 6.16 -0.55 6.35
CA LYS A 42 6.04 0.89 6.58
C LYS A 42 6.64 1.67 5.42
N GLU A 43 7.86 1.32 5.00
CA GLU A 43 8.53 1.96 3.86
C GLU A 43 7.72 1.81 2.57
N LEU A 44 7.11 0.63 2.37
CA LEU A 44 6.21 0.38 1.25
C LEU A 44 4.99 1.32 1.25
N PHE A 45 4.36 1.51 2.41
CA PHE A 45 3.23 2.44 2.55
C PHE A 45 3.67 3.90 2.38
N ASP A 46 4.82 4.28 2.96
CA ASP A 46 5.38 5.62 2.80
C ASP A 46 5.62 5.94 1.31
N LEU A 47 6.12 4.96 0.53
CA LEU A 47 6.29 5.11 -0.91
C LEU A 47 4.94 5.16 -1.65
N ALA A 48 4.00 4.27 -1.32
CA ALA A 48 2.70 4.18 -1.99
C ALA A 48 1.87 5.46 -1.82
N PHE A 49 1.94 6.08 -0.64
CA PHE A 49 1.19 7.30 -0.31
C PHE A 49 1.98 8.59 -0.50
N ASN A 50 3.22 8.52 -0.99
CA ASN A 50 4.01 9.70 -1.28
C ASN A 50 3.35 10.54 -2.38
N ALA A 51 3.31 11.86 -2.24
CA ALA A 51 2.79 12.76 -3.27
C ALA A 51 3.58 12.68 -4.59
N GLY A 52 4.86 12.28 -4.52
CA GLY A 52 5.75 11.99 -5.64
C GLY A 52 5.48 10.66 -6.35
N THR A 53 4.54 9.84 -5.86
CA THR A 53 4.16 8.56 -6.46
C THR A 53 2.88 8.70 -7.26
N SER A 54 2.89 8.11 -8.46
CA SER A 54 1.73 8.05 -9.34
C SER A 54 0.64 7.15 -8.75
N ALA A 55 -0.61 7.56 -8.90
CA ALA A 55 -1.75 6.85 -8.32
C ALA A 55 -3.01 7.03 -9.17
N TRP A 56 -4.04 6.26 -8.80
CA TRP A 56 -5.41 6.49 -9.26
C TRP A 56 -6.18 7.16 -8.12
N ASP A 57 -6.65 8.37 -8.36
CA ASP A 57 -7.45 9.11 -7.39
C ASP A 57 -8.95 8.80 -7.66
N LEU A 58 -9.68 8.42 -6.62
CA LEU A 58 -11.13 8.22 -6.66
C LEU A 58 -11.83 9.53 -6.30
N ASN A 59 -12.49 10.14 -7.28
CA ASN A 59 -13.22 11.39 -7.08
C ASN A 59 -14.57 11.16 -6.37
N PRO A 60 -15.15 12.19 -5.73
CA PRO A 60 -16.43 12.09 -5.02
C PRO A 60 -17.59 11.58 -5.90
N GLU A 61 -17.53 11.81 -7.21
CA GLU A 61 -18.54 11.37 -8.17
C GLU A 61 -18.37 9.88 -8.56
N GLY A 62 -17.38 9.19 -8.00
CA GLY A 62 -17.09 7.78 -8.29
C GLY A 62 -16.23 7.56 -9.53
N SER A 63 -15.70 8.63 -10.14
CA SER A 63 -14.80 8.53 -11.28
C SER A 63 -13.35 8.34 -10.82
N TRP A 64 -12.59 7.56 -11.58
CA TRP A 64 -11.16 7.36 -11.35
C TRP A 64 -10.35 8.23 -12.29
N THR A 65 -9.38 8.97 -11.75
CA THR A 65 -8.43 9.76 -12.54
C THR A 65 -7.01 9.28 -12.29
N ARG A 66 -6.26 9.01 -13.36
CA ARG A 66 -4.86 8.61 -13.24
C ARG A 66 -4.00 9.87 -13.07
N ARG A 67 -3.29 9.96 -11.94
CA ARG A 67 -2.32 11.01 -11.64
C ARG A 67 -0.91 10.49 -11.89
N THR A 68 -0.30 10.95 -12.98
CA THR A 68 1.07 10.59 -13.36
C THR A 68 2.03 11.78 -13.35
N LEU A 69 1.51 13.00 -13.18
CA LEU A 69 2.29 14.22 -13.15
C LEU A 69 2.09 14.97 -11.84
N GLY A 70 3.17 15.56 -11.33
CA GLY A 70 3.14 16.49 -10.20
C GLY A 70 2.54 17.84 -10.61
N ALA A 71 2.31 18.70 -9.63
CA ALA A 71 1.74 20.04 -9.84
C ALA A 71 2.63 20.93 -10.74
N ASP A 72 3.94 20.65 -10.79
CA ASP A 72 4.94 21.30 -11.62
C ASP A 72 5.14 20.62 -12.99
N GLY A 73 4.33 19.59 -13.30
CA GLY A 73 4.44 18.80 -14.53
C GLY A 73 5.55 17.74 -14.52
N THR A 74 6.22 17.52 -13.38
CA THR A 74 7.22 16.45 -13.25
C THR A 74 6.57 15.08 -13.33
N GLN A 75 7.25 14.11 -13.94
CA GLN A 75 6.79 12.73 -13.97
C GLN A 75 6.87 12.13 -12.56
N LEU A 76 5.73 11.66 -12.07
CA LEU A 76 5.67 10.95 -10.80
C LEU A 76 6.24 9.55 -10.94
N LEU A 77 6.77 9.05 -9.83
CA LEU A 77 7.34 7.72 -9.71
C LEU A 77 6.26 6.65 -9.94
N ASP A 78 6.56 5.65 -10.77
CA ASP A 78 5.70 4.47 -10.88
C ASP A 78 6.03 3.49 -9.74
N PHE A 79 5.02 3.19 -8.93
CA PHE A 79 5.18 2.37 -7.74
C PHE A 79 5.67 0.96 -8.07
N GLN A 80 5.07 0.31 -9.08
CA GLN A 80 5.40 -1.08 -9.42
C GLN A 80 6.78 -1.17 -10.05
N GLU A 81 7.10 -0.25 -10.97
CA GLU A 81 8.42 -0.20 -11.60
C GLU A 81 9.53 0.01 -10.55
N THR A 82 9.28 0.88 -9.57
CA THR A 82 10.23 1.14 -8.48
C THR A 82 10.47 -0.09 -7.62
N LEU A 83 9.42 -0.82 -7.24
CA LEU A 83 9.58 -2.06 -6.46
C LEU A 83 10.30 -3.15 -7.24
N ILE A 84 10.05 -3.27 -8.55
CA ILE A 84 10.79 -4.19 -9.41
C ILE A 84 12.28 -3.81 -9.44
N ALA A 85 12.61 -2.53 -9.54
CA ALA A 85 13.99 -2.06 -9.56
C ALA A 85 14.72 -2.34 -8.23
N VAL A 86 14.09 -2.01 -7.09
CA VAL A 86 14.65 -2.27 -5.75
C VAL A 86 14.93 -3.77 -5.56
N ASN A 87 13.97 -4.63 -5.90
CA ASN A 87 14.12 -6.08 -5.72
C ASN A 87 15.12 -6.71 -6.70
N ARG A 88 15.42 -6.06 -7.84
CA ARG A 88 16.47 -6.50 -8.77
C ARG A 88 17.88 -6.06 -8.33
N GLY A 89 18.01 -4.99 -7.54
CA GLY A 89 19.28 -4.48 -7.03
C GLY A 89 19.74 -5.13 -5.71
N SER A 90 18.86 -5.87 -5.04
CA SER A 90 19.11 -6.51 -3.75
C SER A 90 19.50 -8.01 -3.84
N SER A 91 19.93 -8.49 -5.02
CA SER A 91 20.50 -9.84 -5.23
C SER A 91 22.02 -9.82 -5.38
#